data_AF-A0A918NDM6-F1
#
_entry.id   AF-A0A918NDM6-F1
#
_cell.length_a   1.000
_cell.length_b   1.000
_cell.length_c   1.000
_cell.angle_alpha   90.00
_cell.angle_beta   90.00
_cell.angle_gamma   90.00
#
_symmetry.space_group_name_H-M   'P 1'
#
loop_
_entity.id
_entity.type
_entity.pdbx_description
1 polymer ?
#
loop_
_entity_poly.entity_id
_entity_poly.type
_entity_poly.pdbx_seq_one_letter_code
_entity_poly.pdbx_strand_id
1 'polypeptide(L)'
;MIFLYIILALFALFVGLGIYSQKGEAPGLEHKRLKELGSKPNAVSSEAGVQPERAVAPLQASFKNVADAIEATGGTITSRTESYLSATYMSRIFKFVDDVEVRSDGDICHIRSASRVGYSDNGVNRKRVEKIRTYLQSPS
;
A
#
# COMPACT_ATOMS: atom_id res chain seq x y z
N MET A 1 7.99 24.90 -28.59
CA MET A 1 7.81 25.69 -27.35
C MET A 1 6.57 25.26 -26.56
N ILE A 2 5.35 25.22 -27.14
CA ILE A 2 4.12 24.85 -26.38
C ILE A 2 4.17 23.45 -25.73
N PHE A 3 4.67 22.44 -26.46
CA PHE A 3 4.84 21.08 -25.94
C PHE A 3 5.78 21.01 -24.73
N LEU A 4 6.85 21.80 -24.72
CA LEU A 4 7.78 21.87 -23.60
C LEU A 4 7.07 22.41 -22.35
N TYR A 5 6.27 23.46 -22.49
CA TYR A 5 5.51 24.02 -21.36
C TYR A 5 4.47 23.04 -20.81
N ILE A 6 3.80 22.27 -21.67
CA ILE A 6 2.88 21.21 -21.22
C ILE A 6 3.63 20.14 -20.41
N ILE A 7 4.79 19.69 -20.89
CA ILE A 7 5.61 18.70 -20.19
C ILE A 7 6.06 19.24 -18.82
N LEU A 8 6.53 20.49 -18.76
CA LEU A 8 6.95 21.11 -17.51
C LEU A 8 5.78 21.29 -16.53
N ALA A 9 4.60 21.68 -17.02
CA ALA A 9 3.41 21.81 -16.19
C ALA A 9 2.94 20.47 -15.63
N LEU A 10 2.94 19.40 -16.45
CA LEU A 10 2.64 18.04 -15.99
C LEU A 10 3.69 17.56 -14.98
N PHE A 11 4.96 17.79 -15.23
CA PHE A 11 6.02 17.42 -14.28
C PHE A 11 5.82 18.13 -12.93
N ALA A 12 5.56 19.44 -12.94
CA ALA A 12 5.27 20.21 -11.74
C ALA A 12 4.02 19.72 -11.00
N LEU A 13 2.96 19.35 -11.74
CA LEU A 13 1.75 18.75 -11.17
C LEU A 13 2.08 17.45 -10.42
N PHE A 14 2.86 16.54 -11.03
CA PHE A 14 3.22 15.27 -10.41
C PHE A 14 4.12 15.45 -9.17
N VAL A 15 5.05 16.41 -9.20
CA VAL A 15 5.84 16.79 -8.01
C VAL A 15 4.92 17.33 -6.91
N GLY A 16 3.97 18.21 -7.24
CA GLY A 16 3.00 18.73 -6.28
C GLY A 16 2.11 17.65 -5.66
N LEU A 17 1.62 16.71 -6.46
CA LEU A 17 0.88 15.54 -5.98
C LEU A 17 1.75 14.64 -5.07
N GLY A 18 3.04 14.51 -5.37
CA GLY A 18 4.01 13.81 -4.54
C GLY A 18 4.12 14.41 -3.15
N ILE A 19 4.36 15.72 -3.09
CA ILE A 19 4.43 16.48 -1.82
C ILE A 19 3.10 16.37 -1.07
N TYR A 20 1.97 16.48 -1.76
CA TYR A 20 0.65 16.35 -1.14
C TYR A 20 0.42 14.95 -0.55
N SER A 21 0.85 13.89 -1.25
CA SER A 21 0.68 12.51 -0.78
C SER A 21 1.44 12.19 0.50
N GLN A 22 2.52 12.93 0.81
CA GLN A 22 3.29 12.72 2.04
C GLN A 22 2.54 13.18 3.29
N LYS A 23 1.47 13.97 3.12
CA LYS A 23 0.58 14.38 4.21
C LYS A 23 -0.45 13.27 4.49
N GLY A 24 -0.85 13.14 5.74
CA GLY A 24 -1.87 12.20 6.19
C GLY A 24 -1.33 10.88 6.74
N GLU A 25 -2.25 10.02 7.15
CA GLU A 25 -1.99 8.77 7.84
C GLU A 25 -2.83 7.66 7.23
N ALA A 26 -2.43 6.41 7.48
CA ALA A 26 -3.21 5.25 7.09
C ALA A 26 -4.57 5.27 7.82
N PRO A 27 -5.67 4.84 7.17
CA PRO A 27 -7.02 4.98 7.74
C PRO A 27 -7.27 4.23 9.06
N GLY A 28 -6.53 3.16 9.33
CA GLY A 28 -6.75 2.30 10.47
C GLY A 28 -7.83 1.24 10.24
N LEU A 29 -8.25 0.64 11.36
CA LEU A 29 -9.29 -0.38 11.37
C LEU A 29 -10.68 0.25 11.51
N GLU A 30 -11.64 -0.27 10.75
CA GLU A 30 -13.07 -0.01 10.90
C GLU A 30 -13.75 -1.31 11.29
N HIS A 31 -14.44 -1.33 12.43
CA HIS A 31 -15.09 -2.54 12.96
C HIS A 31 -14.15 -3.77 13.04
N LYS A 32 -12.90 -3.56 13.48
CA LYS A 32 -11.81 -4.56 13.56
C LYS A 32 -11.34 -5.12 12.21
N ARG A 33 -11.77 -4.54 11.09
CA ARG A 33 -11.33 -4.92 9.73
C ARG A 33 -10.55 -3.78 9.09
N LEU A 34 -9.77 -4.09 8.06
CA LEU A 34 -9.13 -3.05 7.25
C LEU A 34 -10.21 -2.22 6.54
N LYS A 35 -10.01 -0.90 6.46
CA LYS A 35 -10.96 0.00 5.80
C LYS A 35 -11.27 -0.44 4.37
N GLU A 36 -12.54 -0.31 3.99
CA GLU A 36 -13.00 -0.61 2.64
C GLU A 36 -12.26 0.22 1.57
N LEU A 37 -12.12 -0.36 0.38
CA LEU A 37 -11.49 0.34 -0.73
C LEU A 37 -12.43 1.41 -1.28
N GLY A 38 -11.91 2.60 -1.56
CA GLY A 38 -12.65 3.66 -2.26
C GLY A 38 -12.98 3.28 -3.71
N SER A 39 -13.56 4.21 -4.47
CA SER A 39 -13.96 3.97 -5.87
C SER A 39 -12.80 3.87 -6.86
N LYS A 40 -11.61 4.34 -6.50
CA LYS A 40 -10.43 4.35 -7.38
C LYS A 40 -9.82 2.96 -7.54
N PRO A 41 -9.25 2.64 -8.72
CA PRO A 41 -8.57 1.37 -8.98
C PRO A 41 -7.14 1.26 -8.41
N ASN A 42 -6.67 2.25 -7.65
CA ASN A 42 -5.31 2.33 -7.11
C ASN A 42 -5.14 1.67 -5.73
N ALA A 43 -5.90 0.60 -5.45
CA ALA A 43 -5.82 -0.10 -4.17
C ALA A 43 -6.24 -1.57 -4.30
N VAL A 44 -5.67 -2.40 -3.42
CA VAL A 44 -6.03 -3.81 -3.26
C VAL A 44 -6.21 -4.16 -1.79
N SER A 45 -7.02 -5.19 -1.52
CA SER A 45 -7.24 -5.69 -0.16
C SER A 45 -7.56 -7.18 -0.16
N SER A 46 -7.17 -7.88 0.92
CA SER A 46 -7.53 -9.28 1.17
C SER A 46 -8.74 -9.45 2.06
N GLU A 47 -9.45 -8.36 2.38
CA GLU A 47 -10.72 -8.42 3.08
C GLU A 47 -11.81 -9.04 2.19
N ALA A 48 -12.75 -9.75 2.82
CA ALA A 48 -13.95 -10.21 2.12
C ALA A 48 -14.81 -9.04 1.63
N GLY A 49 -15.49 -9.22 0.49
CA GLY A 49 -16.36 -8.20 -0.13
C GLY A 49 -15.65 -7.28 -1.12
N VAL A 50 -14.35 -7.47 -1.35
CA VAL A 50 -13.58 -6.71 -2.36
C VAL A 50 -13.85 -7.27 -3.76
N GLN A 51 -14.00 -6.36 -4.74
CA GLN A 51 -14.18 -6.73 -6.15
C GLN A 51 -13.00 -7.58 -6.66
N PRO A 52 -13.23 -8.61 -7.51
CA PRO A 52 -12.20 -9.56 -7.93
C PRO A 52 -10.91 -8.92 -8.46
N GLU A 53 -11.03 -7.83 -9.23
CA GLU A 53 -9.89 -7.13 -9.85
C GLU A 53 -8.99 -6.44 -8.82
N ARG A 54 -9.50 -6.19 -7.61
CA ARG A 54 -8.82 -5.52 -6.49
C ARG A 54 -8.60 -6.42 -5.29
N ALA A 55 -9.09 -7.66 -5.34
CA ALA A 55 -8.88 -8.66 -4.30
C ALA A 55 -7.45 -9.23 -4.39
N VAL A 56 -6.81 -9.43 -3.24
CA VAL A 56 -5.57 -10.20 -3.09
C VAL A 56 -5.77 -11.28 -2.03
N ALA A 57 -5.03 -12.39 -2.11
CA ALA A 57 -5.08 -13.39 -1.04
C ALA A 57 -4.45 -12.85 0.26
N PRO A 58 -4.94 -13.23 1.45
CA PRO A 58 -4.27 -12.93 2.70
C PRO A 58 -2.86 -13.56 2.76
N LEU A 59 -2.04 -13.10 3.68
CA LEU A 59 -0.70 -13.61 3.91
C LEU A 59 -0.74 -14.70 4.97
N GLN A 60 -0.27 -15.90 4.62
CA GLN A 60 -0.18 -17.06 5.52
C GLN A 60 1.14 -17.02 6.27
N ALA A 61 1.24 -16.12 7.26
CA ALA A 61 2.46 -15.89 8.02
C ALA A 61 2.14 -15.19 9.34
N SER A 62 3.00 -15.39 10.33
CA SER A 62 2.90 -14.70 11.61
C SER A 62 2.99 -13.18 11.40
N PHE A 63 2.30 -12.44 12.26
CA PHE A 63 2.28 -10.97 12.20
C PHE A 63 3.69 -10.35 12.29
N LYS A 64 4.60 -10.98 13.04
CA LYS A 64 6.00 -10.59 13.11
C LYS A 64 6.69 -10.75 11.75
N ASN A 65 6.57 -11.90 11.10
CA ASN A 65 7.24 -12.15 9.82
C ASN A 65 6.70 -11.22 8.72
N VAL A 66 5.41 -10.89 8.75
CA VAL A 66 4.83 -9.90 7.81
C VAL A 66 5.42 -8.51 8.03
N ALA A 67 5.61 -8.08 9.29
CA ALA A 67 6.28 -6.82 9.59
C ALA A 67 7.71 -6.79 9.04
N ASP A 68 8.49 -7.85 9.30
CA ASP A 68 9.87 -7.97 8.81
C ASP A 68 9.92 -7.97 7.27
N ALA A 69 8.97 -8.64 6.60
CA ALA A 69 8.86 -8.67 5.15
C ALA A 69 8.50 -7.30 4.55
N ILE A 70 7.67 -6.52 5.23
CA ILE A 70 7.34 -5.15 4.80
C ILE A 70 8.60 -4.29 4.79
N GLU A 71 9.38 -4.30 5.88
CA GLU A 71 10.62 -3.53 5.96
C GLU A 71 11.65 -3.99 4.93
N ALA A 72 11.87 -5.31 4.82
CA ALA A 72 12.82 -5.87 3.87
C ALA A 72 12.47 -5.59 2.40
N THR A 73 11.18 -5.39 2.10
CA THR A 73 10.72 -5.08 0.73
C THR A 73 10.66 -3.58 0.43
N GLY A 74 11.02 -2.73 1.39
CA GLY A 74 11.17 -1.27 1.25
C GLY A 74 10.06 -0.43 1.88
N GLY A 75 9.23 -1.03 2.73
CA GLY A 75 8.24 -0.31 3.52
C GLY A 75 8.84 0.29 4.79
N THR A 76 8.19 1.31 5.34
CA THR A 76 8.55 1.90 6.64
C THR A 76 7.33 1.84 7.55
N ILE A 77 7.42 1.08 8.65
CA ILE A 77 6.33 0.96 9.62
C ILE A 77 6.10 2.33 10.29
N THR A 78 4.85 2.79 10.27
CA THR A 78 4.44 4.11 10.81
C THR A 78 3.66 3.99 12.11
N SER A 79 2.98 2.86 12.34
CA SER A 79 2.29 2.57 13.60
C SER A 79 2.14 1.06 13.76
N ARG A 80 2.20 0.56 15.00
CA ARG A 80 2.11 -0.87 15.31
C ARG A 80 1.46 -1.09 16.68
N THR A 81 0.54 -2.04 16.74
CA THR A 81 -0.03 -2.64 17.96
C THR A 81 0.24 -4.14 17.96
N GLU A 82 -0.40 -4.89 18.85
CA GLU A 82 -0.28 -6.36 18.92
C GLU A 82 -0.86 -7.07 17.68
N SER A 83 -1.92 -6.51 17.08
CA SER A 83 -2.67 -7.17 15.99
C SER A 83 -2.88 -6.28 14.76
N TYR A 84 -2.29 -5.09 14.72
CA TYR A 84 -2.39 -4.16 13.60
C TYR A 84 -1.09 -3.41 13.37
N LEU A 85 -0.75 -3.16 12.10
CA LEU A 85 0.30 -2.21 11.73
C LEU A 85 -0.10 -1.43 10.49
N SER A 86 0.48 -0.24 10.37
CA SER A 86 0.55 0.53 9.12
C SER A 86 1.99 0.77 8.74
N ALA A 87 2.23 0.86 7.45
CA ALA A 87 3.51 1.19 6.85
C ALA A 87 3.31 2.04 5.60
N THR A 88 4.36 2.74 5.20
CA THR A 88 4.38 3.55 3.98
C THR A 88 5.41 3.04 2.98
N TYR A 89 5.08 3.13 1.69
CA TYR A 89 6.01 2.92 0.60
C TYR A 89 6.07 4.20 -0.24
N MET A 90 7.29 4.68 -0.49
CA MET A 90 7.50 5.92 -1.24
C MET A 90 8.18 5.65 -2.58
N SER A 91 7.59 6.14 -3.67
CA SER A 91 8.18 6.05 -5.01
C SER A 91 9.45 6.89 -5.13
N ARG A 92 10.38 6.50 -6.02
CA ARG A 92 11.71 7.14 -6.10
C ARG A 92 11.69 8.53 -6.73
N ILE A 93 10.93 8.69 -7.82
CA ILE A 93 10.95 9.87 -8.71
C ILE A 93 10.08 10.98 -8.14
N PHE A 94 8.77 10.75 -8.06
CA PHE A 94 7.80 11.77 -7.62
C PHE A 94 7.47 11.70 -6.13
N LYS A 95 8.04 10.75 -5.38
CA LYS A 95 7.80 10.59 -3.94
C LYS A 95 6.33 10.39 -3.57
N PHE A 96 5.53 9.81 -4.47
CA PHE A 96 4.20 9.31 -4.14
C PHE A 96 4.27 8.31 -3.00
N VAL A 97 3.39 8.49 -2.01
CA VAL A 97 3.23 7.61 -0.86
C VAL A 97 2.01 6.73 -1.05
N ASP A 98 2.24 5.44 -0.85
CA ASP A 98 1.21 4.41 -0.71
C ASP A 98 1.22 3.89 0.73
N ASP A 99 0.05 3.63 1.28
CA ASP A 99 -0.10 2.99 2.59
C ASP A 99 -0.23 1.47 2.42
N VAL A 100 0.39 0.73 3.34
CA VAL A 100 0.18 -0.69 3.58
C VAL A 100 -0.33 -0.86 5.00
N GLU A 101 -1.45 -1.54 5.16
CA GLU A 101 -2.02 -1.85 6.45
C GLU A 101 -2.18 -3.36 6.57
N VAL A 102 -1.87 -3.89 7.75
CA VAL A 102 -2.00 -5.31 8.05
C VAL A 102 -2.72 -5.47 9.37
N ARG A 103 -3.69 -6.39 9.41
CA ARG A 103 -4.24 -6.90 10.67
C ARG A 103 -3.98 -8.41 10.79
N SER A 104 -3.72 -8.85 12.00
CA SER A 104 -3.57 -10.25 12.35
C SER A 104 -4.92 -10.90 12.67
N ASP A 105 -5.08 -12.15 12.27
CA ASP A 105 -6.21 -13.04 12.56
C ASP A 105 -5.65 -14.45 12.83
N GLY A 106 -4.90 -14.58 13.93
CA GLY A 106 -4.12 -15.78 14.24
C GLY A 106 -2.89 -15.91 13.35
N ASP A 107 -2.78 -17.02 12.62
CA ASP A 107 -1.68 -17.28 11.68
C ASP A 107 -1.94 -16.69 10.27
N ILE A 108 -3.06 -16.00 10.10
CA ILE A 108 -3.44 -15.33 8.86
C ILE A 108 -3.36 -13.83 9.06
N CYS A 109 -2.68 -13.14 8.15
CA CYS A 109 -2.64 -11.68 8.12
C CYS A 109 -3.44 -11.16 6.93
N HIS A 110 -4.44 -10.31 7.20
CA HIS A 110 -5.12 -9.56 6.15
C HIS A 110 -4.31 -8.30 5.82
N ILE A 111 -4.26 -7.95 4.54
CA ILE A 111 -3.46 -6.85 4.02
C ILE A 111 -4.27 -5.95 3.10
N ARG A 112 -4.06 -4.64 3.22
CA ARG A 112 -4.55 -3.59 2.32
C ARG A 112 -3.34 -2.80 1.84
N SER A 113 -3.29 -2.50 0.54
CA SER A 113 -2.27 -1.62 -0.03
C SER A 113 -2.93 -0.62 -0.97
N ALA A 114 -2.72 0.69 -0.73
CA ALA A 114 -3.46 1.74 -1.42
C ALA A 114 -2.64 3.01 -1.60
N SER A 115 -2.77 3.65 -2.77
CA SER A 115 -2.17 4.95 -3.02
C SER A 115 -2.97 6.09 -2.41
N ARG A 116 -2.29 7.05 -1.76
CA ARG A 116 -2.94 8.25 -1.17
C ARG A 116 -3.48 9.20 -2.23
N VAL A 117 -2.83 9.26 -3.39
CA VAL A 117 -3.15 10.18 -4.49
C VAL A 117 -3.18 9.44 -5.83
N GLY A 118 -3.58 10.16 -6.89
CA GLY A 118 -3.74 9.59 -8.22
C GLY A 118 -5.07 8.85 -8.41
N TYR A 119 -5.28 8.36 -9.62
CA TYR A 119 -6.46 7.56 -9.99
C TYR A 119 -6.10 6.08 -10.19
N SER A 120 -5.03 5.81 -10.93
CA SER A 120 -4.49 4.47 -11.16
C SER A 120 -3.07 4.37 -10.60
N ASP A 121 -2.69 3.17 -10.18
CA ASP A 121 -1.35 2.80 -9.73
C ASP A 121 -0.64 1.85 -10.71
N ASN A 122 -1.25 1.51 -11.85
CA ASN A 122 -0.77 0.50 -12.80
C ASN A 122 -0.40 -0.84 -12.13
N GLY A 123 -1.16 -1.23 -11.11
CA GLY A 123 -0.99 -2.47 -10.35
C GLY A 123 0.19 -2.47 -9.38
N VAL A 124 0.78 -1.32 -9.07
CA VAL A 124 1.88 -1.20 -8.09
C VAL A 124 1.50 -1.78 -6.73
N ASN A 125 0.28 -1.50 -6.23
CA ASN A 125 -0.17 -2.01 -4.94
C ASN A 125 -0.31 -3.54 -4.93
N ARG A 126 -0.82 -4.13 -6.01
CA ARG A 126 -0.85 -5.59 -6.18
C ARG A 126 0.55 -6.18 -6.19
N LYS A 127 1.45 -5.64 -7.03
CA LYS A 127 2.85 -6.09 -7.13
C LYS A 127 3.58 -6.01 -5.79
N ARG A 128 3.25 -5.02 -4.95
CA ARG A 128 3.79 -4.90 -3.60
C ARG A 128 3.37 -6.06 -2.71
N VAL A 129 2.07 -6.38 -2.67
CA VAL A 129 1.57 -7.53 -1.90
C VAL A 129 2.23 -8.82 -2.37
N GLU A 130 2.38 -9.03 -3.68
CA GLU A 130 3.08 -10.20 -4.23
C GLU A 130 4.56 -10.24 -3.81
N LYS A 131 5.24 -9.09 -3.79
CA LYS A 131 6.64 -8.99 -3.36
C LYS A 131 6.80 -9.35 -1.88
N ILE A 132 5.91 -8.87 -1.02
CA ILE A 132 5.87 -9.23 0.41
C ILE A 132 5.63 -10.74 0.54
N ARG A 133 4.65 -11.29 -0.19
CA ARG A 133 4.36 -12.73 -0.18
C ARG A 133 5.55 -13.58 -0.62
N THR A 134 6.25 -13.16 -1.67
CA THR A 134 7.46 -13.85 -2.16
C THR A 134 8.55 -13.84 -1.10
N TYR A 135 8.77 -12.72 -0.42
CA TYR A 135 9.77 -12.63 0.66
C TYR A 135 9.46 -13.61 1.80
N LEU A 136 8.18 -13.76 2.18
CA LEU A 136 7.74 -14.69 3.22
C LEU A 136 7.93 -16.17 2.88
N GLN A 137 8.05 -16.50 1.58
CA GLN A 137 8.22 -17.88 1.10
C GLN A 137 9.68 -18.25 0.86
N SER A 138 10.59 -17.27 0.85
CA SER A 138 12.02 -17.53 0.70
C SER A 138 12.58 -18.14 1.99
N PRO A 139 13.29 -19.29 1.93
CA PRO A 139 13.96 -19.83 3.09
C PRO A 139 15.07 -18.86 3.53
N SER A 140 14.99 -18.41 4.78
CA SER A 140 16.02 -17.63 5.48
C SER A 140 17.23 -18.48 5.83
#